data_AF-A0A7W6C177-F1
#
_entry.id   AF-A0A7W6C177-F1
#
_cell.length_a   1.000
_cell.length_b   1.000
_cell.length_c   1.000
_cell.angle_alpha   90.00
_cell.angle_beta   90.00
_cell.angle_gamma   90.00
#
_symmetry.space_group_name_H-M   'P 1'
#
loop_
_entity.id
_entity.type
_entity.pdbx_description
1 polymer ?
#
loop_
_entity_poly.entity_id
_entity_poly.type
_entity_poly.pdbx_seq_one_letter_code
_entity_poly.pdbx_strand_id
1 'polypeptide(L)'
;MATVFSPVAKLTPEEVERGTRVTYLGQVHGMMSALKRMRTRDRGVIVNVGSALAYRSVPLQSVYCGAKAAIRGFTDSLRSEIIHDKLNVRLTMVDLPAVNTPQFDWALNKMGRRPQPVPPIFEPEVPARAIRFAAEHDRRNVWVGYPTVQAILGNRIAPGLLDRYLARSGYSGQLTQEPKPDDAPSNLFEPVKGDYGSHGRFDSRSKPRSVQMFTDRHRTVFWGLAGLLALFGLHRLARRFDV
;
A
#
# COMPACT_ATOMS: atom_id res chain seq x y z
N MET A 1 7.82 -1.58 -10.07
CA MET A 1 7.02 -0.40 -10.48
C MET A 1 7.95 0.59 -11.15
N ALA A 2 7.43 1.47 -12.01
CA ALA A 2 8.17 2.60 -12.55
C ALA A 2 7.50 3.89 -12.07
N THR A 3 8.26 4.81 -11.47
CA THR A 3 7.69 6.03 -10.89
C THR A 3 8.68 7.18 -10.85
N VAL A 4 8.18 8.35 -10.46
CA VAL A 4 8.92 9.61 -10.36
C VAL A 4 8.53 10.37 -9.10
N PHE A 5 9.54 10.83 -8.35
CA PHE A 5 9.41 11.80 -7.27
C PHE A 5 9.57 13.21 -7.84
N SER A 6 8.45 13.94 -7.99
CA SER A 6 8.45 15.27 -8.60
C SER A 6 7.22 16.08 -8.19
N PRO A 7 7.33 17.42 -8.05
CA PRO A 7 6.16 18.27 -8.08
C PRO A 7 5.45 18.11 -9.42
N VAL A 8 4.12 18.22 -9.43
CA VAL A 8 3.31 18.04 -10.65
C VAL A 8 3.75 18.99 -11.76
N ALA A 9 4.05 20.25 -11.43
CA ALA A 9 4.49 21.26 -12.38
C ALA A 9 5.82 20.95 -13.09
N LYS A 10 6.59 19.95 -12.62
CA LYS A 10 7.86 19.53 -13.24
C LYS A 10 7.75 18.18 -13.98
N LEU A 11 6.59 17.54 -13.96
CA LEU A 11 6.35 16.28 -14.68
C LEU A 11 6.21 16.54 -16.18
N THR A 12 6.72 15.62 -16.99
CA THR A 12 6.39 15.57 -18.42
C THR A 12 5.21 14.63 -18.66
N PRO A 13 4.42 14.81 -19.75
CA PRO A 13 3.36 13.86 -20.10
C PRO A 13 3.88 12.42 -20.27
N GLU A 14 5.05 12.26 -20.86
CA GLU A 14 5.69 10.97 -21.08
C GLU A 14 6.01 10.23 -19.77
N GLU A 15 6.46 10.95 -18.73
CA GLU A 15 6.72 10.38 -17.41
C GLU A 15 5.44 9.88 -16.74
N VAL A 16 4.35 10.63 -16.89
CA VAL A 16 3.03 10.25 -16.38
C VAL A 16 2.52 9.01 -17.11
N GLU A 17 2.64 8.98 -18.44
CA GLU A 17 2.23 7.85 -19.27
C GLU A 17 3.03 6.59 -18.93
N ARG A 18 4.37 6.70 -18.91
CA ARG A 18 5.25 5.56 -18.60
C ARG A 18 4.99 5.01 -17.20
N GLY A 19 4.89 5.89 -16.20
CA GLY A 19 4.61 5.48 -14.82
C GLY A 19 3.26 4.77 -14.70
N THR A 20 2.24 5.27 -15.40
CA THR A 20 0.90 4.65 -15.45
C THR A 20 0.93 3.31 -16.17
N ARG A 21 1.55 3.23 -17.35
CA ARG A 21 1.64 2.01 -18.15
C ARG A 21 2.32 0.88 -17.40
N VAL A 22 3.42 1.15 -16.72
CA VAL A 22 4.12 0.11 -15.95
C VAL A 22 3.40 -0.22 -14.65
N THR A 23 3.01 0.79 -13.87
CA THR A 23 2.51 0.56 -12.50
C THR A 23 1.04 0.15 -12.48
N TYR A 24 0.16 0.82 -13.24
CA TYR A 24 -1.26 0.49 -13.31
C TYR A 24 -1.52 -0.62 -14.33
N LEU A 25 -1.22 -0.38 -15.61
CA LEU A 25 -1.56 -1.35 -16.66
C LEU A 25 -0.81 -2.67 -16.51
N GLY A 26 0.43 -2.65 -16.01
CA GLY A 26 1.16 -3.88 -15.67
C GLY A 26 0.40 -4.78 -14.69
N GLN A 27 -0.21 -4.20 -13.65
CA GLN A 27 -1.00 -4.96 -12.68
C GLN A 27 -2.36 -5.38 -13.25
N VAL A 28 -3.00 -4.53 -14.07
CA VAL A 28 -4.24 -4.87 -14.80
C VAL A 28 -4.04 -6.06 -15.74
N HIS A 29 -3.02 -6.02 -16.59
CA HIS A 29 -2.72 -7.11 -17.51
C HIS A 29 -2.38 -8.41 -16.76
N GLY A 30 -1.71 -8.31 -15.61
CA GLY A 30 -1.48 -9.43 -14.71
C GLY A 30 -2.78 -10.04 -14.19
N MET A 31 -3.71 -9.22 -13.71
CA MET A 31 -5.05 -9.67 -13.26
C MET A 31 -5.84 -10.33 -14.39
N MET A 32 -5.89 -9.71 -15.58
CA MET A 32 -6.59 -10.27 -16.74
C MET A 32 -6.01 -11.63 -17.14
N SER A 33 -4.69 -11.74 -17.18
CA SER A 33 -4.00 -13.00 -17.52
C SER A 33 -4.25 -14.09 -16.48
N ALA A 34 -4.21 -13.75 -15.19
CA ALA A 34 -4.51 -14.67 -14.11
C ALA A 34 -5.97 -15.13 -14.15
N LEU A 35 -6.92 -14.20 -14.26
CA LEU A 35 -8.35 -14.50 -14.30
C LEU A 35 -8.71 -15.40 -15.49
N LYS A 36 -8.15 -15.14 -16.69
CA LYS A 36 -8.36 -15.97 -17.87
C LYS A 36 -8.06 -17.45 -17.59
N ARG A 37 -6.98 -17.75 -16.86
CA ARG A 37 -6.60 -19.13 -16.49
C ARG A 37 -7.41 -19.66 -15.32
N MET A 38 -7.71 -18.81 -14.33
CA MET A 38 -8.44 -19.19 -13.11
C MET A 38 -9.91 -19.49 -13.37
N ARG A 39 -10.55 -18.76 -14.28
CA ARG A 39 -11.96 -18.98 -14.68
C ARG A 39 -12.19 -20.38 -15.24
N THR A 40 -11.32 -20.85 -16.15
CA THR A 40 -11.45 -22.19 -16.74
C THR A 40 -11.35 -23.33 -15.73
N ARG A 41 -10.53 -23.16 -14.69
CA ARG A 41 -10.32 -24.18 -13.64
C ARG A 41 -11.19 -23.97 -12.39
N ASP A 42 -12.00 -22.91 -12.39
CA ASP A 42 -12.81 -22.42 -11.28
C ASP A 42 -12.13 -22.48 -9.91
N ARG A 43 -10.86 -22.05 -9.86
CA ARG A 43 -10.11 -21.92 -8.61
C ARG A 43 -8.91 -21.00 -8.75
N GLY A 44 -8.57 -20.30 -7.68
CA GLY A 44 -7.31 -19.55 -7.60
C GLY A 44 -7.38 -18.37 -6.65
N VAL A 45 -6.26 -17.68 -6.54
CA VAL A 45 -6.12 -16.48 -5.71
C VAL A 45 -5.35 -15.43 -6.49
N ILE A 46 -5.95 -14.26 -6.67
CA ILE A 46 -5.27 -13.07 -7.19
C ILE A 46 -4.94 -12.18 -5.99
N VAL A 47 -3.64 -11.98 -5.74
CA VAL A 47 -3.15 -11.10 -4.67
C VAL A 47 -2.56 -9.83 -5.28
N ASN A 48 -3.26 -8.72 -5.10
CA ASN A 48 -2.84 -7.41 -5.57
C ASN A 48 -2.04 -6.68 -4.48
N VAL A 49 -0.83 -6.23 -4.84
CA VAL A 49 -0.03 -5.33 -3.99
C VAL A 49 -0.58 -3.91 -4.14
N GLY A 50 -1.41 -3.51 -3.17
CA GLY A 50 -1.96 -2.16 -3.01
C GLY A 50 -1.01 -1.23 -2.28
N SER A 51 -1.53 -0.13 -1.78
CA SER A 51 -0.78 0.90 -1.07
C SER A 51 -1.71 1.76 -0.22
N ALA A 52 -1.25 2.16 0.98
CA ALA A 52 -1.93 3.19 1.76
C ALA A 52 -2.16 4.49 0.97
N LEU A 53 -1.24 4.78 0.03
CA LEU A 53 -1.28 5.97 -0.82
C LEU A 53 -2.36 5.92 -1.91
N ALA A 54 -3.02 4.77 -2.10
CA ALA A 54 -4.24 4.67 -2.91
C ALA A 54 -5.46 5.31 -2.23
N TYR A 55 -5.40 5.49 -0.92
CA TYR A 55 -6.50 6.04 -0.11
C TYR A 55 -6.24 7.47 0.32
N ARG A 56 -4.97 7.80 0.62
CA ARG A 56 -4.53 9.15 0.90
C ARG A 56 -3.26 9.46 0.10
N SER A 57 -3.42 10.25 -0.95
CA SER A 57 -2.28 10.72 -1.75
C SER A 57 -1.37 11.63 -0.94
N VAL A 58 -0.08 11.57 -1.26
CA VAL A 58 0.96 12.44 -0.70
C VAL A 58 1.56 13.31 -1.80
N PRO A 59 2.12 14.48 -1.48
CA PRO A 59 2.82 15.29 -2.48
C PRO A 59 4.00 14.52 -3.08
N LEU A 60 4.50 14.99 -4.22
CA LEU A 60 5.67 14.46 -4.94
C LEU A 60 5.51 13.08 -5.60
N GLN A 61 4.43 12.36 -5.32
CA GLN A 61 4.19 10.99 -5.83
C GLN A 61 2.87 10.88 -6.61
N SER A 62 2.44 11.94 -7.30
CA SER A 62 1.12 11.97 -7.97
C SER A 62 0.91 10.82 -8.95
N VAL A 63 1.93 10.47 -9.73
CA VAL A 63 1.89 9.35 -10.70
C VAL A 63 1.68 8.01 -10.00
N TYR A 64 2.43 7.75 -8.92
CA TYR A 64 2.27 6.52 -8.13
C TYR A 64 0.92 6.46 -7.43
N CYS A 65 0.51 7.53 -6.76
CA CYS A 65 -0.78 7.62 -6.06
C CYS A 65 -1.95 7.41 -7.03
N GLY A 66 -1.94 8.07 -8.19
CA GLY A 66 -2.96 7.90 -9.22
C GLY A 66 -3.03 6.45 -9.72
N ALA A 67 -1.89 5.86 -10.06
CA ALA A 67 -1.84 4.47 -10.51
C ALA A 67 -2.36 3.49 -9.44
N LYS A 68 -1.99 3.66 -8.15
CA LYS A 68 -2.45 2.80 -7.07
C LYS A 68 -3.93 2.97 -6.74
N ALA A 69 -4.48 4.19 -6.86
CA ALA A 69 -5.92 4.42 -6.78
C ALA A 69 -6.68 3.74 -7.93
N ALA A 70 -6.14 3.80 -9.16
CA ALA A 70 -6.73 3.13 -10.33
C ALA A 70 -6.74 1.60 -10.18
N ILE A 71 -5.64 1.00 -9.67
CA ILE A 71 -5.58 -0.43 -9.35
C ILE A 71 -6.68 -0.84 -8.38
N ARG A 72 -6.92 -0.02 -7.35
CA ARG A 72 -8.00 -0.28 -6.38
C ARG A 72 -9.37 -0.25 -7.06
N GLY A 73 -9.64 0.77 -7.87
CA GLY A 73 -10.90 0.87 -8.62
C GLY A 73 -11.13 -0.35 -9.52
N PHE A 74 -10.11 -0.76 -10.27
CA PHE A 74 -10.17 -1.97 -11.11
C PHE A 74 -10.42 -3.23 -10.28
N THR A 75 -9.72 -3.38 -9.15
CA THR A 75 -9.88 -4.53 -8.23
C THR A 75 -11.31 -4.60 -7.66
N ASP A 76 -11.87 -3.46 -7.28
CA ASP A 76 -13.24 -3.39 -6.75
C ASP A 76 -14.29 -3.71 -7.84
N SER A 77 -14.07 -3.33 -9.10
CA SER A 77 -14.92 -3.71 -10.24
C SER A 77 -14.87 -5.22 -10.50
N LEU A 78 -13.66 -5.79 -10.66
CA LEU A 78 -13.47 -7.22 -10.91
C LEU A 78 -14.08 -8.09 -9.80
N ARG A 79 -14.05 -7.61 -8.55
CA ARG A 79 -14.66 -8.32 -7.43
C ARG A 79 -16.15 -8.54 -7.63
N SER A 80 -16.87 -7.53 -8.13
CA SER A 80 -18.30 -7.62 -8.39
C SER A 80 -18.61 -8.63 -9.50
N GLU A 81 -17.77 -8.67 -10.55
CA GLU A 81 -17.87 -9.65 -11.64
C GLU A 81 -17.66 -11.09 -11.13
N ILE A 82 -16.62 -11.33 -10.31
CA ILE A 82 -16.36 -12.64 -9.69
C ILE A 82 -17.57 -13.13 -8.88
N ILE A 83 -18.22 -12.25 -8.13
CA ILE A 83 -19.43 -12.56 -7.33
C ILE A 83 -20.61 -12.87 -8.25
N HIS A 84 -20.84 -12.02 -9.26
CA HIS A 84 -21.95 -12.17 -10.22
C HIS A 84 -21.85 -13.51 -10.97
N ASP A 85 -20.65 -13.83 -11.46
CA ASP A 85 -20.35 -15.04 -12.21
C ASP A 85 -20.21 -16.29 -11.31
N LYS A 86 -20.30 -16.13 -9.98
CA LYS A 86 -20.15 -17.18 -8.96
C LYS A 86 -18.83 -17.96 -9.10
N LEU A 87 -17.75 -17.28 -9.46
CA LEU A 87 -16.44 -17.91 -9.62
C LEU A 87 -15.82 -18.22 -8.27
N ASN A 88 -15.24 -19.40 -8.11
CA ASN A 88 -14.47 -19.80 -6.93
C ASN A 88 -13.02 -19.24 -6.98
N VAL A 89 -12.89 -17.96 -7.29
CA VAL A 89 -11.62 -17.24 -7.37
C VAL A 89 -11.56 -16.20 -6.27
N ARG A 90 -10.55 -16.30 -5.40
CA ARG A 90 -10.33 -15.32 -4.34
C ARG A 90 -9.57 -14.11 -4.90
N LEU A 91 -10.01 -12.92 -4.49
CA LEU A 91 -9.37 -11.66 -4.86
C LEU A 91 -9.04 -10.87 -3.60
N THR A 92 -7.75 -10.63 -3.36
CA THR A 92 -7.25 -9.97 -2.15
C THR A 92 -6.36 -8.80 -2.50
N MET A 93 -6.55 -7.66 -1.83
CA MET A 93 -5.61 -6.53 -1.89
C MET A 93 -4.80 -6.46 -0.61
N VAL A 94 -3.47 -6.35 -0.74
CA VAL A 94 -2.55 -6.17 0.39
C VAL A 94 -2.02 -4.75 0.30
N ASP A 95 -2.43 -3.87 1.20
CA ASP A 95 -1.99 -2.48 1.21
C ASP A 95 -0.71 -2.34 2.05
N LEU A 96 0.37 -1.99 1.37
CA LEU A 96 1.69 -1.89 1.97
C LEU A 96 1.89 -0.50 2.61
N PRO A 97 2.68 -0.41 3.70
CA PRO A 97 3.13 0.85 4.28
C PRO A 97 4.37 1.33 3.53
N ALA A 98 5.10 2.28 4.13
CA ALA A 98 6.46 2.58 3.73
C ALA A 98 7.39 1.39 4.03
N VAL A 99 8.08 0.89 3.01
CA VAL A 99 8.95 -0.30 3.09
C VAL A 99 10.39 0.08 2.78
N ASN A 100 11.33 -0.48 3.51
CA ASN A 100 12.76 -0.34 3.30
C ASN A 100 13.23 -1.18 2.10
N THR A 101 13.01 -0.68 0.88
CA THR A 101 13.51 -1.28 -0.35
C THR A 101 14.47 -0.33 -1.07
N PRO A 102 15.31 -0.83 -2.00
CA PRO A 102 16.20 0.04 -2.79
C PRO A 102 15.47 1.04 -3.70
N GLN A 103 14.13 1.05 -3.74
CA GLN A 103 13.36 1.90 -4.64
C GLN A 103 13.67 3.40 -4.53
N PHE A 104 14.10 3.85 -3.35
CA PHE A 104 14.41 5.24 -3.08
C PHE A 104 15.79 5.66 -3.62
N ASP A 105 16.57 4.71 -4.12
CA ASP A 105 17.90 4.96 -4.69
C ASP A 105 17.89 4.97 -6.22
N TRP A 106 16.83 4.45 -6.85
CA TRP A 106 16.72 4.38 -8.31
C TRP A 106 15.45 4.96 -8.93
N ALA A 107 14.49 5.42 -8.14
CA ALA A 107 13.30 6.06 -8.70
C ALA A 107 13.71 7.40 -9.33
N LEU A 108 13.11 7.76 -10.47
CA LEU A 108 13.39 9.07 -11.08
C LEU A 108 13.09 10.17 -10.05
N ASN A 109 14.05 11.08 -9.85
CA ASN A 109 13.96 12.08 -8.79
C ASN A 109 14.28 13.48 -9.31
N LYS A 110 13.31 14.39 -9.20
CA LYS A 110 13.39 15.80 -9.62
C LYS A 110 13.41 16.78 -8.44
N MET A 111 13.68 16.29 -7.23
CA MET A 111 13.61 17.07 -5.98
C MET A 111 14.95 17.70 -5.55
N GLY A 112 16.07 17.31 -6.17
CA GLY A 112 17.41 17.78 -5.80
C GLY A 112 17.98 17.17 -4.50
N ARG A 113 17.19 16.39 -3.76
CA ARG A 113 17.58 15.67 -2.54
C ARG A 113 17.17 14.22 -2.64
N ARG A 114 17.86 13.31 -1.94
CA ARG A 114 17.51 11.87 -1.98
C ARG A 114 16.15 11.63 -1.31
N PRO A 115 15.25 10.86 -1.94
CA PRO A 115 13.98 10.54 -1.34
C PRO A 115 14.17 9.49 -0.23
N GLN A 116 13.16 9.36 0.62
CA GLN A 116 13.08 8.35 1.66
C GLN A 116 11.62 7.93 1.90
N PRO A 117 11.40 6.74 2.47
CA PRO A 117 10.08 6.33 2.91
C PRO A 117 9.57 7.23 4.05
N VAL A 118 8.28 7.56 4.04
CA VAL A 118 7.63 8.29 5.13
C VAL A 118 7.50 7.36 6.35
N PRO A 119 8.06 7.70 7.52
CA PRO A 119 7.94 6.86 8.70
C PRO A 119 6.48 6.61 9.13
N PRO A 120 6.18 5.46 9.76
CA PRO A 120 7.08 4.36 10.13
C PRO A 120 7.51 3.49 8.93
N ILE A 121 8.78 3.08 8.93
CA ILE A 121 9.39 2.24 7.88
C ILE A 121 9.39 0.78 8.35
N PHE A 122 9.06 -0.15 7.46
CA PHE A 122 9.06 -1.59 7.74
C PHE A 122 10.05 -2.33 6.84
N GLU A 123 10.61 -3.41 7.35
CA GLU A 123 11.50 -4.27 6.56
C GLU A 123 10.74 -5.06 5.47
N PRO A 124 11.39 -5.41 4.34
CA PRO A 124 10.78 -6.13 3.21
C PRO A 124 10.08 -7.44 3.57
N GLU A 125 10.52 -8.13 4.61
CA GLU A 125 9.91 -9.38 5.05
C GLU A 125 8.53 -9.19 5.66
N VAL A 126 8.22 -7.99 6.17
CA VAL A 126 6.90 -7.67 6.73
C VAL A 126 5.82 -7.78 5.65
N PRO A 127 5.88 -7.05 4.52
CA PRO A 127 4.91 -7.22 3.44
C PRO A 127 5.04 -8.58 2.74
N ALA A 128 6.23 -9.18 2.64
CA ALA A 128 6.37 -10.52 2.04
C ALA A 128 5.55 -11.57 2.81
N ARG A 129 5.64 -11.57 4.14
CA ARG A 129 4.81 -12.43 5.01
C ARG A 129 3.32 -12.09 4.92
N ALA A 130 2.95 -10.85 4.61
CA ALA A 130 1.56 -10.45 4.42
C ALA A 130 0.98 -10.93 3.09
N ILE A 131 1.76 -10.83 2.02
CA ILE A 131 1.40 -11.33 0.69
C ILE A 131 1.23 -12.85 0.73
N ARG A 132 2.16 -13.58 1.37
CA ARG A 132 2.03 -15.03 1.59
C ARG A 132 0.74 -15.35 2.36
N PHE A 133 0.50 -14.66 3.47
CA PHE A 133 -0.71 -14.87 4.26
C PHE A 133 -1.99 -14.66 3.44
N ALA A 134 -2.04 -13.60 2.62
CA ALA A 134 -3.17 -13.31 1.73
C ALA A 134 -3.39 -14.39 0.66
N ALA A 135 -2.32 -15.01 0.16
CA ALA A 135 -2.44 -16.12 -0.77
C ALA A 135 -3.10 -17.36 -0.11
N GLU A 136 -2.79 -17.61 1.16
CA GLU A 136 -3.24 -18.82 1.88
C GLU A 136 -4.61 -18.66 2.57
N HIS A 137 -5.02 -17.43 2.90
CA HIS A 137 -6.21 -17.18 3.72
C HIS A 137 -7.22 -16.28 3.00
N ASP A 138 -8.51 -16.56 3.18
CA ASP A 138 -9.56 -15.74 2.58
C ASP A 138 -9.71 -14.40 3.30
N ARG A 139 -9.16 -13.35 2.69
CA ARG A 139 -9.22 -11.98 3.17
C ARG A 139 -9.57 -11.07 2.01
N ARG A 140 -10.56 -10.19 2.21
CA ARG A 140 -10.88 -9.15 1.23
C ARG A 140 -9.68 -8.19 1.06
N ASN A 141 -9.23 -7.63 2.18
CA ASN A 141 -8.09 -6.73 2.27
C ASN A 141 -7.18 -7.15 3.43
N VAL A 142 -5.88 -6.98 3.26
CA VAL A 142 -4.86 -7.09 4.33
C VAL A 142 -4.13 -5.76 4.41
N TRP A 143 -4.11 -5.16 5.59
CA TRP A 143 -3.52 -3.83 5.77
C TRP A 143 -2.26 -3.94 6.60
N VAL A 144 -1.14 -3.62 5.97
CA VAL A 144 0.16 -3.74 6.60
C VAL A 144 0.52 -2.40 7.24
N GLY A 145 0.27 -2.27 8.55
CA GLY A 145 0.70 -1.12 9.36
C GLY A 145 -0.37 -0.06 9.61
N TYR A 146 -0.45 0.38 10.88
CA TYR A 146 -1.50 1.28 11.42
C TYR A 146 -1.71 2.60 10.65
N PRO A 147 -0.67 3.22 10.05
CA PRO A 147 -0.83 4.44 9.26
C PRO A 147 -1.81 4.31 8.09
N THR A 148 -1.96 3.12 7.51
CA THR A 148 -2.92 2.84 6.43
C THR A 148 -4.35 3.08 6.89
N VAL A 149 -4.70 2.63 8.10
CA VAL A 149 -6.04 2.80 8.68
C VAL A 149 -6.29 4.26 9.02
N GLN A 150 -5.32 4.95 9.62
CA GLN A 150 -5.42 6.37 9.96
C GLN A 150 -5.57 7.25 8.71
N ALA A 151 -4.82 6.96 7.65
CA ALA A 151 -4.92 7.66 6.38
C ALA A 151 -6.32 7.53 5.75
N ILE A 152 -6.89 6.32 5.76
CA ILE A 152 -8.24 6.04 5.24
C ILE A 152 -9.30 6.79 6.05
N LEU A 153 -9.24 6.69 7.38
CA LEU A 153 -10.26 7.27 8.26
C LEU A 153 -10.15 8.80 8.32
N GLY A 154 -8.94 9.34 8.43
CA GLY A 154 -8.70 10.77 8.49
C GLY A 154 -9.10 11.49 7.19
N ASN A 155 -8.81 10.93 6.02
CA ASN A 155 -9.18 11.55 4.74
C ASN A 155 -10.70 11.63 4.54
N ARG A 156 -11.45 10.69 5.12
CA ARG A 156 -12.93 10.70 5.09
C ARG A 156 -13.55 11.73 6.02
N ILE A 157 -12.90 12.04 7.15
CA ILE A 157 -13.47 12.90 8.20
C ILE A 157 -13.06 14.37 8.02
N ALA A 158 -11.79 14.64 7.68
CA ALA A 158 -11.26 16.00 7.61
C ALA A 158 -10.17 16.16 6.53
N PRO A 159 -10.53 16.07 5.23
CA PRO A 159 -9.56 16.10 4.13
C PRO A 159 -8.74 17.40 4.11
N GLY A 160 -9.37 18.57 4.29
CA GLY A 160 -8.67 19.86 4.25
C GLY A 160 -7.65 20.07 5.38
N LEU A 161 -7.88 19.51 6.57
CA LEU A 161 -6.89 19.56 7.66
C LEU A 161 -5.68 18.68 7.33
N LEU A 162 -5.91 17.51 6.76
CA LEU A 162 -4.83 16.63 6.31
C LEU A 162 -4.06 17.19 5.10
N ASP A 163 -4.73 17.91 4.20
CA ASP A 163 -4.07 18.63 3.11
C ASP A 163 -3.11 19.68 3.66
N ARG A 164 -3.53 20.48 4.64
CA ARG A 164 -2.66 21.47 5.30
C ARG A 164 -1.50 20.82 6.04
N TYR A 165 -1.75 19.69 6.72
CA TYR A 165 -0.69 18.93 7.38
C TYR A 165 0.33 18.40 6.36
N LEU A 166 -0.13 17.79 5.27
CA LEU A 166 0.76 17.25 4.23
C LEU A 166 1.45 18.34 3.40
N ALA A 167 0.85 19.52 3.27
CA ALA A 167 1.50 20.69 2.68
C ALA A 167 2.71 21.13 3.51
N ARG A 168 2.61 21.06 4.85
CA ARG A 168 3.70 21.43 5.78
C ARG A 168 4.75 20.32 5.93
N SER A 169 4.32 19.08 6.12
CA SER A 169 5.20 17.98 6.56
C SER A 169 5.42 16.90 5.50
N GLY A 170 4.60 16.86 4.45
CA GLY A 170 4.66 15.82 3.41
C GLY A 170 5.89 15.93 2.53
N TYR A 171 6.39 17.14 2.27
CA TYR A 171 7.63 17.35 1.51
C TYR A 171 8.85 16.90 2.31
N SER A 172 9.03 17.42 3.52
CA SER A 172 10.18 17.10 4.39
C SER A 172 10.18 15.65 4.86
N GLY A 173 9.02 15.03 5.08
CA GLY A 173 8.91 13.63 5.46
C GLY A 173 9.43 12.64 4.39
N GLN A 174 9.42 13.05 3.12
CA GLN A 174 9.82 12.22 1.97
C GLN A 174 11.24 12.48 1.49
N LEU A 175 11.93 13.48 2.03
CA LEU A 175 13.26 13.88 1.58
C LEU A 175 14.27 13.80 2.72
N THR A 176 15.46 13.32 2.41
CA THR A 176 16.60 13.43 3.32
C THR A 176 17.25 14.80 3.22
N GLN A 177 18.24 15.06 4.07
CA GLN A 177 19.11 16.24 3.95
C GLN A 177 20.22 16.03 2.89
N GLU A 178 20.42 14.80 2.42
CA GLU A 178 21.45 14.48 1.44
C GLU A 178 21.04 14.97 0.03
N PRO A 179 21.96 15.62 -0.71
CA PRO A 179 21.72 15.98 -2.10
C PRO A 179 21.55 14.73 -2.98
N LYS A 180 20.77 14.86 -4.06
CA LYS A 180 20.67 13.80 -5.08
C LYS A 180 22.03 13.69 -5.81
N PRO A 181 22.64 12.49 -5.92
CA PRO A 181 23.80 12.29 -6.78
C PRO A 181 23.51 12.69 -8.23
N ASP A 182 24.52 13.23 -8.93
CA ASP A 182 24.37 13.67 -10.32
C ASP A 182 24.11 12.49 -11.26
N ASP A 183 24.77 11.36 -10.99
CA ASP A 183 24.68 10.08 -11.69
C ASP A 183 23.60 9.13 -11.12
N ALA A 184 22.69 9.65 -10.28
CA ALA A 184 21.65 8.83 -9.67
C ALA A 184 20.83 8.07 -10.74
N PRO A 185 20.71 6.74 -10.63
CA PRO A 185 20.01 5.94 -11.63
C PRO A 185 18.51 6.24 -11.63
N SER A 186 17.84 5.87 -12.73
CA SER A 186 16.40 6.03 -12.90
C SER A 186 15.78 4.77 -13.47
N ASN A 187 14.76 4.26 -12.80
CA ASN A 187 14.02 3.06 -13.21
C ASN A 187 12.73 3.36 -14.00
N LEU A 188 12.48 4.63 -14.36
CA LEU A 188 11.20 5.02 -14.96
C LEU A 188 11.06 4.49 -16.39
N PHE A 189 12.06 4.76 -17.23
CA PHE A 189 12.05 4.36 -18.63
C PHE A 189 12.68 3.00 -18.83
N GLU A 190 13.84 2.76 -18.22
CA GLU A 190 14.59 1.51 -18.33
C GLU A 190 14.82 0.88 -16.96
N PRO A 191 14.97 -0.46 -16.87
CA PRO A 191 15.37 -1.10 -15.63
C PRO A 191 16.82 -0.72 -15.29
N VAL A 192 17.09 -0.55 -14.00
CA VAL A 192 18.46 -0.33 -13.53
C VAL A 192 19.19 -1.66 -13.47
N LYS A 193 20.36 -1.74 -14.07
CA LYS A 193 21.16 -2.97 -14.14
C LYS A 193 21.79 -3.29 -12.78
N GLY A 194 21.75 -4.56 -12.38
CA GLY A 194 22.38 -5.06 -11.16
C GLY A 194 21.42 -5.84 -10.26
N ASP A 195 21.98 -6.56 -9.30
CA ASP A 195 21.24 -7.13 -8.18
C ASP A 195 21.40 -6.21 -6.97
N TYR A 196 20.29 -5.63 -6.52
CA TYR A 196 20.25 -4.68 -5.43
C TYR A 196 19.64 -5.27 -4.16
N GLY A 197 19.31 -6.56 -4.17
CA GLY A 197 18.63 -7.22 -3.07
C GLY A 197 17.25 -6.63 -2.76
N SER A 198 16.73 -6.98 -1.58
CA SER A 198 15.41 -6.53 -1.11
C SER A 198 15.45 -5.34 -0.15
N HIS A 199 16.59 -5.11 0.53
CA HIS A 199 16.74 -4.09 1.58
C HIS A 199 17.25 -2.78 1.01
N GLY A 200 16.62 -1.68 1.40
CA GLY A 200 17.12 -0.35 1.13
C GLY A 200 18.10 0.13 2.21
N ARG A 201 18.55 1.37 2.08
CA ARG A 201 19.49 2.02 3.02
C ARG A 201 18.92 2.39 4.39
N PHE A 202 17.74 1.89 4.78
CA PHE A 202 17.01 2.35 5.97
C PHE A 202 16.93 1.30 7.09
N ASP A 203 17.76 0.25 7.09
CA ASP A 203 17.70 -0.84 8.09
C ASP A 203 17.69 -0.31 9.54
N SER A 204 18.54 0.67 9.86
CA SER A 204 18.63 1.25 11.23
C SER A 204 17.36 1.97 11.71
N ARG A 205 16.44 2.29 10.81
CA ARG A 205 15.16 2.99 11.08
C ARG A 205 13.94 2.11 10.81
N SER A 206 14.16 0.87 10.41
CA SER A 206 13.12 -0.02 9.91
C SER A 206 12.66 -0.98 11.00
N LYS A 207 11.38 -1.32 10.95
CA LYS A 207 10.76 -2.25 11.90
C LYS A 207 10.64 -3.65 11.27
N PRO A 208 11.18 -4.71 11.89
CA PRO A 208 11.09 -6.07 11.34
C PRO A 208 9.71 -6.72 11.54
N ARG A 209 8.82 -6.08 12.31
CA ARG A 209 7.48 -6.59 12.68
C ARG A 209 6.43 -5.48 12.61
N SER A 210 5.20 -5.86 12.28
CA SER A 210 4.02 -4.99 12.29
C SER A 210 2.97 -5.55 13.25
N VAL A 211 2.58 -4.78 14.27
CA VAL A 211 1.54 -5.15 15.23
C VAL A 211 0.19 -5.32 14.54
N GLN A 212 -0.11 -4.53 13.51
CA GLN A 212 -1.35 -4.69 12.75
C GLN A 212 -1.40 -6.02 11.99
N MET A 213 -0.26 -6.48 11.48
CA MET A 213 -0.20 -7.79 10.83
C MET A 213 -0.51 -8.93 11.82
N PHE A 214 -0.15 -8.76 13.09
CA PHE A 214 -0.55 -9.68 14.15
C PHE A 214 -2.08 -9.66 14.35
N THR A 215 -2.71 -8.49 14.39
CA THR A 215 -4.17 -8.39 14.53
C THR A 215 -4.93 -8.93 13.32
N ASP A 216 -4.45 -8.72 12.09
CA ASP A 216 -5.11 -9.27 10.88
C ASP A 216 -5.02 -10.81 10.82
N ARG A 217 -3.93 -11.39 11.32
CA ARG A 217 -3.78 -12.85 11.47
C ARG A 217 -4.73 -13.42 12.51
N HIS A 218 -4.88 -12.75 13.65
CA HIS A 218 -5.70 -13.21 14.77
C HIS A 218 -7.05 -12.51 14.86
N ARG A 219 -7.54 -11.93 13.75
CA ARG A 219 -8.73 -11.06 13.74
C ARG A 219 -9.95 -11.69 14.38
N THR A 220 -10.19 -12.98 14.13
CA THR A 220 -11.33 -13.72 14.69
C THR A 220 -11.24 -13.84 16.22
N VAL A 221 -10.04 -14.15 16.74
CA VAL A 221 -9.77 -14.22 18.19
C VAL A 221 -9.87 -12.82 18.81
N PHE A 222 -9.31 -11.81 18.16
CA PHE A 222 -9.33 -10.44 18.65
C PHE A 222 -10.76 -9.88 18.75
N TRP A 223 -11.57 -10.00 17.70
CA TRP A 223 -12.97 -9.56 17.75
C TRP A 223 -13.84 -10.45 18.65
N GLY A 224 -13.54 -11.74 18.76
CA GLY A 224 -14.18 -12.61 19.74
C GLY A 224 -13.94 -12.14 21.17
N LEU A 225 -12.69 -11.82 21.53
CA LEU A 225 -12.35 -11.27 22.84
C LEU A 225 -12.93 -9.87 23.08
N ALA A 226 -12.90 -8.99 22.06
CA ALA A 226 -13.50 -7.66 22.16
C ALA A 226 -15.02 -7.74 22.35
N GLY A 227 -15.69 -8.67 21.67
CA GLY A 227 -17.12 -8.94 21.85
C GLY A 227 -17.43 -9.45 23.27
N LEU A 228 -16.63 -10.39 23.79
CA LEU A 228 -16.76 -10.88 25.16
C LEU A 228 -16.56 -9.77 26.20
N LEU A 229 -15.58 -8.88 26.00
CA LEU A 229 -15.34 -7.74 26.88
C LEU A 229 -16.47 -6.71 26.82
N ALA A 230 -17.03 -6.45 25.64
CA ALA A 230 -18.17 -5.55 25.47
C ALA A 230 -19.43 -6.12 26.16
N LEU A 231 -19.69 -7.43 26.00
CA LEU A 231 -20.78 -8.12 26.69
C LEU A 231 -20.59 -8.11 28.21
N PHE A 232 -19.37 -8.34 28.69
CA PHE A 232 -19.05 -8.25 30.13
C PHE A 232 -19.23 -6.82 30.66
N GLY A 233 -18.83 -5.81 29.89
CA GLY A 233 -19.02 -4.40 30.23
C GLY A 233 -20.50 -4.01 30.28
N LEU A 234 -21.30 -4.43 29.30
CA LEU A 234 -22.75 -4.23 29.27
C LEU A 234 -23.43 -4.95 30.44
N HIS A 235 -23.01 -6.18 30.76
CA HIS A 235 -23.52 -6.94 31.91
C HIS A 235 -23.21 -6.27 33.25
N ARG A 236 -21.97 -5.77 33.42
CA ARG A 236 -21.56 -4.98 34.59
C ARG A 236 -22.34 -3.68 34.71
N LEU A 237 -22.64 -3.03 33.59
CA LEU A 237 -23.42 -1.79 33.54
C LEU A 237 -24.89 -2.05 33.89
N ALA A 238 -25.51 -3.08 33.30
CA ALA A 238 -26.88 -3.50 33.61
C ALA A 238 -27.05 -3.82 35.10
N ARG A 239 -26.13 -4.62 35.68
CA ARG A 239 -26.10 -4.89 37.13
C ARG A 239 -25.89 -3.67 38.03
N ARG A 240 -25.45 -2.54 37.48
CA ARG A 240 -25.26 -1.28 38.23
C ARG A 240 -26.49 -0.37 38.17
N PHE A 241 -27.40 -0.63 37.22
CA PHE A 241 -28.63 0.12 37.02
C PHE A 241 -29.90 -0.69 37.35
N ASP A 242 -29.79 -2.01 37.52
CA ASP A 242 -30.80 -2.81 38.23
C ASP A 242 -30.67 -2.57 39.74
N VAL A 243 -31.54 -1.71 40.28
CA VAL A 243 -31.96 -1.67 41.70
C VAL A 243 -33.03 -2.73 41.91
#